data_AF-A0A0L0HK43-F1
#
_entry.id   AF-A0A0L0HK43-F1
#
_cell.length_a   1.000
_cell.length_b   1.000
_cell.length_c   1.000
_cell.angle_alpha   90.00
_cell.angle_beta   90.00
_cell.angle_gamma   90.00
#
_symmetry.space_group_name_H-M   'P 1'
#
loop_
_entity.id
_entity.type
_entity.pdbx_description
1 polymer ?
#
loop_
_entity_poly.entity_id
_entity_poly.type
_entity_poly.pdbx_seq_one_letter_code
_entity_poly.pdbx_strand_id
1 'polypeptide(L)'
;MLAMDDVSPSTIVRERSIPGPIPASAHGPPLSTTGGTALPMLEDTDFDSYSDAELAKLYEELVKKAQFLEAENTLFESFLNRVGPDVASGASAGAGGAKGTAGGEMGYMDLEGPSDFGGLAPGTSGLPAATPAAGRARKKKGEKVEKHQAPILLTPEQKSEIATRELEELKDEIERQKEEWGKVLDNYKAEMEEIDIRISETKKAMYEFKRDIVQGAVNPRTNKVVAERVLRYFEDKIRGKDAIIKKTRLKNSTIKLQKNKLHLQLKQKEEMGEVLHAIDFDQLQIENKQYLAKIEERNAELLKLKMTAGNTQQVLNFHKRKLQALTQESDFLKQEIAQRQEVLTKLLDEAEVVEQERAQAQRTNQKIKEQIEEFRVPDVMDYVSIKAQQEDLKSKLKTWERKVGIATMQTQRLKKIWRQMCLHAHPHPAHQQQNRYYIDHNRLANVPQLPPVPI
;
A
#
# COMPACT_ATOMS: atom_id res chain seq x y z
N MET A 1 15.94 -66.14 43.26
CA MET A 1 16.87 -65.51 44.22
C MET A 1 17.64 -64.48 43.40
N LEU A 2 17.08 -63.27 43.31
CA LEU A 2 17.62 -62.03 43.88
C LEU A 2 18.87 -61.59 43.10
N ALA A 3 18.74 -60.77 42.04
CA ALA A 3 18.48 -59.32 42.02
C ALA A 3 19.70 -58.49 42.42
N MET A 4 19.81 -57.32 41.76
CA MET A 4 20.71 -56.18 42.04
C MET A 4 22.11 -56.33 41.38
N ASP A 5 22.65 -55.38 40.62
CA ASP A 5 22.24 -54.01 40.32
C ASP A 5 22.92 -53.50 39.04
N ASP A 6 22.16 -52.71 38.29
CA ASP A 6 22.58 -51.79 37.24
C ASP A 6 23.53 -50.71 37.81
N VAL A 7 24.65 -50.47 37.13
CA VAL A 7 25.46 -49.27 37.36
C VAL A 7 25.66 -48.55 36.03
N SER A 8 24.81 -47.54 35.81
CA SER A 8 24.98 -46.51 34.80
C SER A 8 26.20 -45.64 35.10
N PRO A 9 27.03 -45.27 34.11
CA PRO A 9 28.06 -44.25 34.31
C PRO A 9 27.43 -42.85 34.21
N SER A 10 27.45 -42.13 35.33
CA SER A 10 27.04 -40.74 35.48
C SER A 10 27.71 -39.83 34.45
N THR A 11 26.89 -39.28 33.55
CA THR A 11 27.29 -38.18 32.67
C THR A 11 27.34 -36.90 33.50
N ILE A 12 28.53 -36.33 33.66
CA ILE A 12 28.75 -35.02 34.27
C ILE A 12 28.15 -33.96 33.33
N VAL A 13 26.98 -33.47 33.69
CA VAL A 13 26.37 -32.28 33.09
C VAL A 13 27.16 -31.07 33.57
N ARG A 14 28.03 -30.51 32.73
CA ARG A 14 28.52 -29.14 32.92
C ARG A 14 27.46 -28.18 32.37
N GLU A 15 26.64 -27.65 33.27
CA GLU A 15 25.81 -26.47 33.02
C GLU A 15 26.69 -25.33 32.49
N ARG A 16 26.45 -24.90 31.24
CA ARG A 16 26.91 -23.60 30.76
C ARG A 16 26.04 -22.55 31.41
N SER A 17 26.51 -21.98 32.52
CA SER A 17 25.92 -20.80 33.11
C SER A 17 26.16 -19.60 32.18
N ILE A 18 25.07 -19.03 31.69
CA ILE A 18 25.03 -17.81 30.88
C ILE A 18 25.15 -16.62 31.84
N PRO A 19 26.15 -15.74 31.73
CA PRO A 19 26.08 -14.45 32.40
C PRO A 19 25.21 -13.50 31.58
N GLY A 20 24.03 -13.19 32.14
CA GLY A 20 23.21 -12.02 31.78
C GLY A 20 23.88 -10.70 32.20
N PRO A 21 23.20 -9.56 31.97
CA PRO A 21 23.79 -8.30 31.54
C PRO A 21 24.54 -7.55 32.64
N ILE A 22 25.68 -6.95 32.27
CA ILE A 22 26.45 -6.04 33.13
C ILE A 22 25.77 -4.66 33.11
N PRO A 23 25.52 -4.03 34.27
CA PRO A 23 24.93 -2.69 34.35
C PRO A 23 25.94 -1.60 33.98
N ALA A 24 25.41 -0.51 33.41
CA ALA A 24 26.13 0.67 32.97
C ALA A 24 26.67 1.53 34.13
N SER A 25 27.90 2.02 33.98
CA SER A 25 28.40 3.29 34.51
C SER A 25 29.66 3.64 33.68
N ALA A 26 29.53 4.46 32.63
CA ALA A 26 29.57 5.93 32.63
C ALA A 26 30.98 6.47 32.28
N HIS A 27 31.06 7.04 31.08
CA HIS A 27 32.00 8.03 30.56
C HIS A 27 33.50 7.70 30.46
N GLY A 28 33.92 7.35 29.23
CA GLY A 28 35.26 7.63 28.68
C GLY A 28 35.12 8.35 27.32
N PRO A 29 36.01 9.28 26.95
CA PRO A 29 35.78 10.25 25.88
C PRO A 29 35.89 9.63 24.47
N PRO A 30 35.30 10.25 23.44
CA PRO A 30 35.34 9.72 22.09
C PRO A 30 36.69 10.04 21.46
N LEU A 31 37.33 9.08 20.80
CA LEU A 31 38.52 9.37 20.00
C LEU A 31 38.34 8.92 18.56
N SER A 32 38.52 9.92 17.72
CA SER A 32 38.22 10.01 16.30
C SER A 32 39.24 9.28 15.44
N THR A 33 38.72 8.69 14.35
CA THR A 33 39.41 8.50 13.08
C THR A 33 40.23 9.75 12.71
N THR A 34 41.56 9.64 12.67
CA THR A 34 42.42 10.30 11.68
C THR A 34 43.69 9.49 11.47
N GLY A 35 44.01 9.20 10.21
CA GLY A 35 45.31 8.66 9.82
C GLY A 35 46.37 9.75 9.84
N GLY A 36 47.56 9.41 10.33
CA GLY A 36 48.74 10.26 10.26
C GLY A 36 49.71 10.02 11.42
N THR A 37 50.90 9.51 11.08
CA THR A 37 52.14 9.62 11.87
C THR A 37 52.17 8.84 13.21
N ALA A 38 52.78 7.65 13.21
CA ALA A 38 52.90 6.77 14.37
C ALA A 38 54.04 7.14 15.37
N LEU A 39 54.59 8.36 15.31
CA LEU A 39 55.74 8.76 16.15
C LEU A 39 55.49 9.72 17.34
N PRO A 40 54.31 10.34 17.57
CA PRO A 40 54.10 11.09 18.82
C PRO A 40 53.43 10.30 19.96
N MET A 41 53.17 9.00 19.83
CA MET A 41 52.37 8.26 20.83
C MET A 41 53.17 7.63 21.99
N LEU A 42 54.51 7.70 21.98
CA LEU A 42 55.36 7.17 23.06
C LEU A 42 55.70 8.21 24.14
N GLU A 43 55.56 9.50 23.85
CA GLU A 43 55.87 10.59 24.80
C GLU A 43 54.69 10.91 25.74
N ASP A 44 53.47 10.45 25.43
CA ASP A 44 52.24 10.76 26.20
C ASP A 44 51.78 9.61 27.14
N THR A 45 52.49 8.49 27.19
CA THR A 45 52.17 7.36 28.09
C THR A 45 53.05 7.40 29.34
N ASP A 46 52.44 7.73 30.48
CA ASP A 46 53.09 7.78 31.79
C ASP A 46 53.30 6.37 32.35
N PHE A 47 54.38 5.70 31.91
CA PHE A 47 54.75 4.35 32.33
C PHE A 47 55.02 4.24 33.85
N ASP A 48 55.34 5.34 34.52
CA ASP A 48 55.60 5.39 35.97
C ASP A 48 54.31 5.26 36.80
N SER A 49 53.14 5.41 36.17
CA SER A 49 51.83 5.27 36.83
C SER A 49 51.26 3.84 36.81
N TYR A 50 51.88 2.92 36.06
CA TYR A 50 51.43 1.53 35.92
C TYR A 50 52.08 0.63 36.96
N SER A 51 51.29 -0.27 37.55
CA SER A 51 51.84 -1.34 38.38
C SER A 51 52.58 -2.39 37.54
N ASP A 52 53.56 -3.08 38.14
CA ASP A 52 54.31 -4.17 37.48
C ASP A 52 53.39 -5.23 36.84
N ALA A 53 52.22 -5.48 37.44
CA ALA A 53 51.24 -6.42 36.91
C ALA A 53 50.51 -5.90 35.66
N GLU A 54 50.31 -4.59 35.54
CA GLU A 54 49.73 -3.95 34.36
C GLU A 54 50.77 -3.85 33.24
N LEU A 55 52.04 -3.60 33.58
CA LEU A 55 53.15 -3.57 32.63
C LEU A 55 53.40 -4.95 32.00
N ALA A 56 53.30 -6.03 32.80
CA ALA A 56 53.41 -7.40 32.31
C ALA A 56 52.28 -7.77 31.33
N LYS A 57 51.04 -7.33 31.61
CA LYS A 57 49.90 -7.53 30.70
C LYS A 57 50.10 -6.76 29.39
N LEU A 58 50.55 -5.51 29.47
CA LEU A 58 50.82 -4.68 28.29
C LEU A 58 51.92 -5.30 27.42
N TYR A 59 52.97 -5.84 28.04
CA TYR A 59 54.03 -6.56 27.32
C TYR A 59 53.47 -7.80 26.61
N GLU A 60 52.64 -8.61 27.28
CA GLU A 60 52.03 -9.79 26.67
C GLU A 60 51.10 -9.43 25.50
N GLU A 61 50.33 -8.34 25.63
CA GLU A 61 49.50 -7.79 24.56
C GLU A 61 50.34 -7.29 23.39
N LEU A 62 51.47 -6.63 23.65
CA LEU A 62 52.39 -6.15 22.62
C LEU A 62 53.04 -7.32 21.86
N VAL A 63 53.45 -8.37 22.57
CA VAL A 63 53.98 -9.59 21.95
C VAL A 63 52.94 -10.25 21.06
N LYS A 64 51.69 -10.38 21.52
CA LYS A 64 50.58 -10.91 20.70
C LYS A 64 50.33 -10.06 19.46
N LYS A 65 50.36 -8.73 19.61
CA LYS A 65 50.18 -7.79 18.50
C LYS A 65 51.32 -7.88 17.49
N ALA A 66 52.56 -8.03 17.96
CA ALA A 66 53.73 -8.23 17.10
C ALA A 66 53.63 -9.54 16.30
N GLN A 67 53.22 -10.64 16.95
CA GLN A 67 52.97 -11.92 16.28
C GLN A 67 51.86 -11.83 15.23
N PHE A 68 50.78 -11.10 15.52
CA PHE A 68 49.70 -10.89 14.56
C PHE A 68 50.17 -10.10 13.34
N LEU A 69 50.95 -9.04 13.54
CA LEU A 69 51.52 -8.24 12.47
C LEU A 69 52.54 -9.04 11.65
N GLU A 70 53.33 -9.90 12.28
CA GLU A 70 54.27 -10.79 11.59
C GLU A 70 53.53 -11.81 10.72
N ALA A 71 52.43 -12.39 11.22
CA ALA A 71 51.57 -13.28 10.44
C ALA A 71 50.86 -12.56 9.28
N GLU A 72 50.35 -11.34 9.52
CA GLU A 72 49.77 -10.46 8.50
C GLU A 72 50.78 -10.13 7.40
N ASN A 73 52.01 -9.76 7.78
CA ASN A 73 53.08 -9.48 6.81
C ASN A 73 53.47 -10.73 6.02
N THR A 74 53.58 -11.89 6.68
CA THR A 74 53.89 -13.16 6.00
C THR A 74 52.82 -13.52 4.97
N LEU A 75 51.54 -13.35 5.31
CA LEU A 75 50.40 -13.56 4.41
C LEU A 75 50.47 -12.66 3.18
N PHE A 76 50.75 -11.37 3.39
CA PHE A 76 50.85 -10.42 2.28
C PHE A 76 52.11 -10.63 1.44
N GLU A 77 53.23 -10.96 2.05
CA GLU A 77 54.46 -11.30 1.34
C GLU A 77 54.28 -12.58 0.51
N SER A 78 53.64 -13.62 1.05
CA SER A 78 53.35 -14.83 0.27
C SER A 78 52.42 -14.55 -0.90
N PHE A 79 51.36 -13.75 -0.69
CA PHE A 79 50.45 -13.34 -1.75
C PHE A 79 51.16 -12.53 -2.84
N LEU A 80 51.91 -11.51 -2.44
CA LEU A 80 52.62 -10.63 -3.38
C LEU A 80 53.72 -11.37 -4.14
N ASN A 81 54.40 -12.33 -3.50
CA ASN A 81 55.38 -13.18 -4.16
C ASN A 81 54.74 -14.16 -5.16
N ARG A 82 53.51 -14.64 -4.91
CA ARG A 82 52.76 -15.49 -5.84
C ARG A 82 52.17 -14.70 -7.02
N VAL A 83 51.75 -13.46 -6.78
CA VAL A 83 51.04 -12.62 -7.77
C VAL A 83 51.98 -11.73 -8.59
N GLY A 84 53.17 -11.37 -8.09
CA GLY A 84 54.15 -10.53 -8.79
C GLY A 84 53.73 -9.05 -8.97
N PRO A 85 54.66 -8.12 -9.21
CA PRO A 85 54.40 -6.68 -9.16
C PRO A 85 53.90 -6.07 -10.49
N ASP A 86 53.16 -6.82 -11.32
CA ASP A 86 52.75 -6.32 -12.66
C ASP A 86 51.24 -6.15 -12.87
N VAL A 87 50.41 -6.29 -11.83
CA VAL A 87 48.94 -6.17 -11.97
C VAL A 87 48.35 -4.89 -11.33
N ALA A 88 49.16 -4.06 -10.66
CA ALA A 88 48.66 -2.85 -10.00
C ALA A 88 48.54 -1.61 -10.92
N SER A 89 48.93 -1.69 -12.19
CA SER A 89 48.90 -0.53 -13.12
C SER A 89 47.71 -0.50 -14.08
N GLY A 90 46.74 -1.41 -13.95
CA GLY A 90 45.67 -1.60 -14.95
C GLY A 90 44.23 -1.24 -14.55
N ALA A 91 43.97 -0.75 -13.34
CA ALA A 91 42.60 -0.55 -12.85
C ALA A 91 42.16 0.93 -12.87
N SER A 92 42.14 1.57 -14.04
CA SER A 92 41.30 2.76 -14.27
C SER A 92 41.10 3.13 -15.76
N ALA A 93 40.39 2.31 -16.54
CA ALA A 93 39.73 2.81 -17.76
C ALA A 93 38.63 1.87 -18.28
N GLY A 94 37.40 2.41 -18.36
CA GLY A 94 36.60 2.33 -19.57
C GLY A 94 35.70 1.10 -19.78
N ALA A 95 34.40 1.35 -19.67
CA ALA A 95 33.32 0.51 -20.18
C ALA A 95 33.38 0.29 -21.70
N GLY A 96 32.90 -0.87 -22.18
CA GLY A 96 32.36 -1.01 -23.53
C GLY A 96 32.54 -2.37 -24.22
N GLY A 97 31.44 -3.10 -24.38
CA GLY A 97 31.05 -3.70 -25.67
C GLY A 97 31.73 -4.99 -26.18
N ALA A 98 31.03 -6.10 -25.98
CA ALA A 98 30.63 -7.12 -26.97
C ALA A 98 31.64 -8.03 -27.72
N LYS A 99 31.34 -9.34 -27.59
CA LYS A 99 31.25 -10.42 -28.60
C LYS A 99 32.48 -11.27 -29.01
N GLY A 100 32.28 -12.59 -28.94
CA GLY A 100 32.77 -13.61 -29.88
C GLY A 100 33.89 -14.50 -29.35
N THR A 101 33.63 -15.71 -28.83
CA THR A 101 33.48 -17.03 -29.53
C THR A 101 34.73 -17.91 -29.51
N ALA A 102 34.50 -19.18 -29.14
CA ALA A 102 35.30 -20.40 -29.36
C ALA A 102 36.65 -20.49 -28.62
N GLY A 103 37.10 -21.60 -28.04
CA GLY A 103 36.73 -23.02 -28.15
C GLY A 103 38.04 -23.84 -28.07
N GLY A 104 38.01 -25.03 -27.47
CA GLY A 104 39.12 -26.01 -27.46
C GLY A 104 39.85 -26.08 -26.12
N GLU A 105 39.54 -27.04 -25.25
CA GLU A 105 40.02 -28.43 -25.29
C GLU A 105 41.54 -28.49 -25.11
N MET A 106 42.00 -28.70 -23.85
CA MET A 106 43.37 -29.10 -23.58
C MET A 106 43.38 -30.51 -23.00
N GLY A 107 43.73 -31.44 -23.89
CA GLY A 107 43.90 -32.86 -23.61
C GLY A 107 45.12 -33.17 -22.76
N TYR A 108 44.95 -34.27 -22.04
CA TYR A 108 45.95 -35.07 -21.36
C TYR A 108 47.10 -35.45 -22.31
N MET A 109 48.35 -35.36 -21.84
CA MET A 109 49.45 -36.12 -22.43
C MET A 109 50.28 -36.82 -21.36
N ASP A 110 50.30 -38.14 -21.52
CA ASP A 110 51.02 -39.16 -20.75
C ASP A 110 52.54 -38.96 -20.77
N LEU A 111 53.16 -39.28 -19.63
CA LEU A 111 54.60 -39.46 -19.43
C LEU A 111 54.92 -40.97 -19.37
N GLU A 112 55.54 -41.52 -20.41
CA GLU A 112 56.37 -42.73 -20.32
C GLU A 112 57.50 -42.71 -21.36
N GLY A 113 58.75 -42.97 -20.92
CA GLY A 113 59.86 -43.40 -21.80
C GLY A 113 61.25 -42.88 -21.40
N PRO A 114 62.34 -43.66 -21.57
CA PRO A 114 63.28 -43.91 -20.48
C PRO A 114 64.71 -43.33 -20.65
N SER A 115 65.41 -43.38 -19.51
CA SER A 115 66.85 -43.27 -19.23
C SER A 115 67.82 -43.65 -20.35
N ASP A 116 68.74 -42.74 -20.68
CA ASP A 116 70.15 -43.07 -20.95
C ASP A 116 71.05 -41.82 -20.86
N PHE A 117 71.89 -41.72 -19.82
CA PHE A 117 73.09 -40.87 -19.87
C PHE A 117 74.11 -41.31 -18.81
N GLY A 118 75.17 -41.96 -19.28
CA GLY A 118 76.38 -42.22 -18.52
C GLY A 118 77.45 -41.15 -18.77
N GLY A 119 78.19 -40.82 -17.72
CA GLY A 119 79.63 -40.56 -17.84
C GLY A 119 80.15 -39.14 -17.62
N LEU A 120 80.84 -39.00 -16.47
CA LEU A 120 82.11 -38.29 -16.27
C LEU A 120 82.09 -36.77 -15.96
N ALA A 121 82.46 -36.47 -14.71
CA ALA A 121 83.12 -35.23 -14.26
C ALA A 121 84.63 -35.24 -14.64
N PRO A 122 85.50 -34.25 -14.32
CA PRO A 122 85.31 -33.03 -13.51
C PRO A 122 86.01 -31.73 -14.03
N GLY A 123 85.69 -30.58 -13.40
CA GLY A 123 86.70 -29.65 -12.84
C GLY A 123 87.40 -28.57 -13.70
N THR A 124 87.19 -27.32 -13.26
CA THR A 124 88.19 -26.22 -13.11
C THR A 124 88.53 -25.26 -14.28
N SER A 125 88.15 -23.99 -14.04
CA SER A 125 88.90 -22.71 -14.18
C SER A 125 89.79 -22.39 -15.39
N GLY A 126 89.50 -21.23 -16.02
CA GLY A 126 90.43 -20.09 -16.02
C GLY A 126 91.01 -19.58 -17.36
N LEU A 127 90.46 -18.44 -17.84
CA LEU A 127 91.11 -17.29 -18.53
C LEU A 127 91.81 -17.52 -19.91
N PRO A 128 92.26 -16.50 -20.69
CA PRO A 128 92.07 -15.02 -20.67
C PRO A 128 91.83 -14.36 -22.06
N ALA A 129 91.62 -13.02 -22.12
CA ALA A 129 92.20 -12.06 -23.12
C ALA A 129 91.66 -10.62 -22.86
N ALA A 130 92.42 -9.68 -22.30
CA ALA A 130 93.34 -8.69 -22.93
C ALA A 130 92.63 -7.53 -23.68
N THR A 131 92.37 -6.37 -23.04
CA THR A 131 93.15 -5.09 -23.00
C THR A 131 92.69 -4.04 -24.07
N PRO A 132 93.12 -2.75 -24.07
CA PRO A 132 92.53 -1.67 -23.26
C PRO A 132 92.35 -0.28 -23.96
N ALA A 133 91.72 0.66 -23.22
CA ALA A 133 92.01 2.11 -23.08
C ALA A 133 91.88 3.12 -24.25
N ALA A 134 91.04 4.16 -24.06
CA ALA A 134 91.44 5.55 -23.66
C ALA A 134 90.47 6.63 -24.19
N GLY A 135 90.04 7.60 -23.36
CA GLY A 135 89.33 8.78 -23.88
C GLY A 135 88.55 9.69 -22.92
N ARG A 136 89.23 10.33 -21.96
CA ARG A 136 89.07 11.71 -21.42
C ARG A 136 87.67 12.31 -21.12
N ALA A 137 87.55 12.77 -19.86
CA ALA A 137 86.42 13.45 -19.23
C ALA A 137 86.05 14.86 -19.75
N ARG A 138 84.76 15.22 -19.63
CA ARG A 138 84.28 16.60 -19.36
C ARG A 138 82.98 16.60 -18.56
N LYS A 139 82.99 17.41 -17.48
CA LYS A 139 81.92 17.68 -16.49
C LYS A 139 80.56 18.06 -17.09
N LYS A 140 79.46 17.56 -16.51
CA LYS A 140 78.31 18.41 -16.15
C LYS A 140 77.58 17.88 -14.91
N LYS A 141 77.32 18.82 -14.01
CA LYS A 141 76.79 18.73 -12.65
C LYS A 141 75.26 18.65 -12.74
N GLY A 142 74.63 17.79 -11.93
CA GLY A 142 73.17 17.64 -11.89
C GLY A 142 72.76 16.58 -10.89
N GLU A 143 72.96 16.88 -9.61
CA GLU A 143 72.46 16.12 -8.47
C GLU A 143 70.93 16.15 -8.47
N LYS A 144 70.29 15.00 -8.62
CA LYS A 144 68.88 14.79 -8.26
C LYS A 144 68.82 13.50 -7.45
N VAL A 145 68.77 13.70 -6.14
CA VAL A 145 68.50 12.68 -5.13
C VAL A 145 67.20 11.95 -5.52
N GLU A 146 67.30 10.64 -5.78
CA GLU A 146 66.13 9.77 -5.87
C GLU A 146 65.35 9.89 -4.55
N LYS A 147 64.15 10.45 -4.63
CA LYS A 147 63.17 10.30 -3.55
C LYS A 147 62.85 8.81 -3.49
N HIS A 148 63.27 8.14 -2.41
CA HIS A 148 62.72 6.84 -2.04
C HIS A 148 61.21 6.88 -2.24
N GLN A 149 60.70 6.05 -3.14
CA GLN A 149 59.27 5.89 -3.37
C GLN A 149 58.65 5.56 -2.01
N ALA A 150 57.69 6.38 -1.56
CA ALA A 150 56.94 6.08 -0.37
C ALA A 150 56.32 4.68 -0.54
N PRO A 151 56.39 3.80 0.47
CA PRO A 151 55.80 2.48 0.37
C PRO A 151 54.32 2.65 0.01
N ILE A 152 53.89 2.01 -1.08
CA ILE A 152 52.48 1.95 -1.46
C ILE A 152 51.79 1.17 -0.35
N LEU A 153 51.14 1.89 0.56
CA LEU A 153 50.37 1.30 1.64
C LEU A 153 49.06 0.80 1.03
N LEU A 154 48.83 -0.51 1.09
CA LEU A 154 47.56 -1.12 0.72
C LEU A 154 46.43 -0.49 1.55
N THR A 155 45.33 -0.12 0.89
CA THR A 155 44.14 0.37 1.61
C THR A 155 43.57 -0.74 2.49
N PRO A 156 42.85 -0.42 3.59
CA PRO A 156 42.25 -1.45 4.44
C PRO A 156 41.28 -2.36 3.67
N GLU A 157 40.60 -1.82 2.64
CA GLU A 157 39.75 -2.62 1.74
C GLU A 157 40.58 -3.59 0.89
N GLN A 158 41.71 -3.16 0.31
CA GLN A 158 42.61 -4.02 -0.45
C GLN A 158 43.24 -5.12 0.42
N LYS A 159 43.63 -4.78 1.65
CA LYS A 159 44.11 -5.75 2.64
C LYS A 159 43.05 -6.80 2.96
N SER A 160 41.81 -6.38 3.17
CA SER A 160 40.68 -7.29 3.44
C SER A 160 40.39 -8.20 2.24
N GLU A 161 40.46 -7.68 1.02
CA GLU A 161 40.26 -8.46 -0.21
C GLU A 161 41.37 -9.52 -0.37
N ILE A 162 42.63 -9.13 -0.19
CA ILE A 162 43.78 -10.06 -0.26
C ILE A 162 43.66 -11.13 0.82
N ALA A 163 43.33 -10.75 2.06
CA ALA A 163 43.17 -11.69 3.16
C ALA A 163 42.00 -12.67 2.92
N THR A 164 40.90 -12.22 2.32
CA THR A 164 39.77 -13.09 1.97
C THR A 164 40.15 -14.08 0.87
N ARG A 165 40.86 -13.60 -0.17
CA ARG A 165 41.33 -14.44 -1.28
C ARG A 165 42.34 -15.49 -0.82
N GLU A 166 43.35 -15.10 -0.04
CA GLU A 166 44.29 -16.07 0.53
C GLU A 166 43.61 -17.08 1.46
N LEU A 167 42.61 -16.65 2.22
CA LEU A 167 41.85 -17.54 3.09
C LEU A 167 41.05 -18.57 2.27
N GLU A 168 40.47 -18.17 1.14
CA GLU A 168 39.82 -19.10 0.20
C GLU A 168 40.82 -20.07 -0.42
N GLU A 169 41.95 -19.58 -0.92
CA GLU A 169 42.99 -20.43 -1.51
C GLU A 169 43.59 -21.42 -0.50
N LEU A 170 43.85 -20.99 0.74
CA LEU A 170 44.31 -21.87 1.81
C LEU A 170 43.27 -22.92 2.19
N LYS A 171 41.97 -22.58 2.15
CA LYS A 171 40.90 -23.56 2.37
C LYS A 171 40.87 -24.60 1.26
N ASP A 172 40.98 -24.17 0.00
CA ASP A 172 41.00 -25.06 -1.15
C ASP A 172 42.23 -25.97 -1.11
N GLU A 173 43.40 -25.45 -0.77
CA GLU A 173 44.63 -26.23 -0.62
C GLU A 173 44.52 -27.24 0.53
N ILE A 174 43.96 -26.85 1.68
CA ILE A 174 43.69 -27.77 2.80
C ILE A 174 42.77 -28.90 2.34
N GLU A 175 41.71 -28.61 1.59
CA GLU A 175 40.77 -29.62 1.14
C GLU A 175 41.41 -30.55 0.09
N ARG A 176 42.17 -30.00 -0.85
CA ARG A 176 42.97 -30.76 -1.82
C ARG A 176 43.93 -31.71 -1.13
N GLN A 177 44.65 -31.23 -0.11
CA GLN A 177 45.55 -32.07 0.68
C GLN A 177 44.79 -33.16 1.42
N LYS A 178 43.63 -32.88 2.03
CA LYS A 178 42.81 -33.91 2.69
C LYS A 178 42.38 -35.00 1.72
N GLU A 179 41.95 -34.64 0.51
CA GLU A 179 41.60 -35.64 -0.51
C GLU A 179 42.80 -36.49 -0.92
N GLU A 180 43.96 -35.87 -1.09
CA GLU A 180 45.22 -36.55 -1.43
C GLU A 180 45.63 -37.53 -0.31
N TRP A 181 45.66 -37.06 0.94
CA TRP A 181 45.91 -37.91 2.10
C TRP A 181 44.87 -39.01 2.27
N GLY A 182 43.60 -38.74 1.95
CA GLY A 182 42.53 -39.73 1.93
C GLY A 182 42.81 -40.86 0.94
N LYS A 183 43.20 -40.52 -0.30
CA LYS A 183 43.59 -41.50 -1.33
C LYS A 183 44.79 -42.33 -0.89
N VAL A 184 45.82 -41.70 -0.33
CA VAL A 184 47.02 -42.37 0.17
C VAL A 184 46.68 -43.32 1.32
N LEU A 185 45.84 -42.88 2.26
CA LEU A 185 45.40 -43.70 3.39
C LEU A 185 44.62 -44.94 2.90
N ASP A 186 43.72 -44.77 1.93
CA ASP A 186 42.95 -45.87 1.38
C ASP A 186 43.82 -46.86 0.59
N ASN A 187 44.85 -46.38 -0.11
CA ASN A 187 45.86 -47.24 -0.72
C ASN A 187 46.63 -48.06 0.33
N TYR A 188 47.11 -47.43 1.41
CA TYR A 188 47.82 -48.16 2.46
C TYR A 188 46.93 -49.18 3.17
N LYS A 189 45.64 -48.88 3.37
CA LYS A 189 44.69 -49.86 3.89
C LYS A 189 44.53 -51.05 2.94
N ALA A 190 44.37 -50.79 1.64
CA ALA A 190 44.26 -51.84 0.64
C ALA A 190 45.53 -52.71 0.57
N GLU A 191 46.71 -52.10 0.63
CA GLU A 191 47.99 -52.81 0.69
C GLU A 191 48.11 -53.67 1.95
N MET A 192 47.73 -53.14 3.11
CA MET A 192 47.76 -53.89 4.37
C MET A 192 46.82 -55.10 4.31
N GLU A 193 45.61 -54.93 3.79
CA GLU A 193 44.65 -56.04 3.58
C GLU A 193 45.22 -57.08 2.59
N GLU A 194 45.85 -56.66 1.50
CA GLU A 194 46.51 -57.57 0.55
C GLU A 194 47.62 -58.38 1.23
N ILE A 195 48.46 -57.71 2.02
CA ILE A 195 49.56 -58.35 2.75
C ILE A 195 49.01 -59.38 3.75
N ASP A 196 47.95 -59.06 4.49
CA ASP A 196 47.33 -59.98 5.44
C ASP A 196 46.74 -61.22 4.76
N ILE A 197 46.08 -61.03 3.61
CA ILE A 197 45.60 -62.13 2.77
C ILE A 197 46.78 -62.99 2.31
N ARG A 198 47.84 -62.37 1.78
CA ARG A 198 49.02 -63.05 1.27
C ARG A 198 49.76 -63.85 2.35
N ILE A 199 49.90 -63.28 3.55
CA ILE A 199 50.48 -63.97 4.72
C ILE A 199 49.64 -65.20 5.06
N SER A 200 48.32 -65.03 5.13
CA SER A 200 47.38 -66.11 5.44
C SER A 200 47.43 -67.24 4.40
N GLU A 201 47.47 -66.90 3.11
CA GLU A 201 47.58 -67.86 2.01
C GLU A 201 48.92 -68.59 2.02
N THR A 202 50.03 -67.87 2.25
CA THR A 202 51.37 -68.45 2.33
C THR A 202 51.48 -69.42 3.50
N LYS A 203 50.95 -69.06 4.68
CA LYS A 203 50.89 -69.95 5.84
C LYS A 203 50.10 -71.21 5.52
N LYS A 204 48.90 -71.08 4.94
CA LYS A 204 48.07 -72.23 4.51
C LYS A 204 48.83 -73.13 3.52
N ALA A 205 49.43 -72.55 2.50
CA ALA A 205 50.21 -73.28 1.50
C ALA A 205 51.39 -74.05 2.14
N MET A 206 52.09 -73.44 3.09
CA MET A 206 53.18 -74.09 3.84
C MET A 206 52.66 -75.28 4.66
N TYR A 207 51.56 -75.12 5.40
CA TYR A 207 50.98 -76.22 6.20
C TYR A 207 50.49 -77.36 5.31
N GLU A 208 49.80 -77.05 4.23
CA GLU A 208 49.34 -78.05 3.25
C GLU A 208 50.52 -78.77 2.59
N PHE A 209 51.58 -78.05 2.21
CA PHE A 209 52.78 -78.68 1.66
C PHE A 209 53.46 -79.62 2.67
N LYS A 210 53.60 -79.19 3.92
CA LYS A 210 54.18 -80.02 4.99
C LYS A 210 53.34 -81.28 5.22
N ARG A 211 52.02 -81.15 5.27
CA ARG A 211 51.09 -82.26 5.48
C ARG A 211 51.10 -83.22 4.29
N ASP A 212 50.94 -82.71 3.07
CA ASP A 212 50.65 -83.54 1.89
C ASP A 212 51.93 -84.11 1.25
N ILE A 213 53.04 -83.36 1.31
CA ILE A 213 54.33 -83.76 0.72
C ILE A 213 55.32 -84.26 1.77
N VAL A 214 55.68 -83.43 2.74
CA VAL A 214 56.77 -83.76 3.69
C VAL A 214 56.40 -84.95 4.57
N GLN A 215 55.15 -85.03 5.01
CA GLN A 215 54.65 -86.13 5.84
C GLN A 215 53.85 -87.14 5.02
N GLY A 216 52.96 -86.64 4.16
CA GLY A 216 52.01 -87.46 3.43
C GLY A 216 52.61 -88.29 2.30
N ALA A 217 53.64 -87.79 1.60
CA ALA A 217 54.19 -88.38 0.38
C ALA A 217 55.44 -89.25 0.59
N VAL A 218 55.80 -89.57 1.83
CA VAL A 218 56.95 -90.43 2.15
C VAL A 218 56.57 -91.90 2.00
N ASN A 219 57.42 -92.69 1.34
CA ASN A 219 57.21 -94.13 1.22
C ASN A 219 57.55 -94.82 2.57
N PRO A 220 56.61 -95.56 3.19
CA PRO A 220 56.81 -96.17 4.51
C PRO A 220 58.01 -97.13 4.60
N ARG A 221 58.44 -97.73 3.48
CA ARG A 221 59.54 -98.69 3.44
C ARG A 221 60.90 -98.05 3.20
N THR A 222 60.97 -96.95 2.45
CA THR A 222 62.24 -96.33 2.05
C THR A 222 62.49 -94.99 2.74
N ASN A 223 61.50 -94.44 3.45
CA ASN A 223 61.51 -93.10 4.06
C ASN A 223 61.91 -91.98 3.08
N LYS A 224 61.79 -92.21 1.77
CA LYS A 224 62.02 -91.21 0.72
C LYS A 224 60.69 -90.69 0.19
N VAL A 225 60.66 -89.41 -0.16
CA VAL A 225 59.48 -88.77 -0.78
C VAL A 225 59.25 -89.35 -2.18
N VAL A 226 58.00 -89.70 -2.48
CA VAL A 226 57.58 -90.23 -3.77
C VAL A 226 57.42 -89.09 -4.77
N ALA A 227 58.28 -89.04 -5.78
CA ALA A 227 58.34 -87.95 -6.76
C ALA A 227 57.01 -87.72 -7.51
N GLU A 228 56.29 -88.79 -7.89
CA GLU A 228 55.00 -88.68 -8.58
C GLU A 228 53.94 -87.92 -7.76
N ARG A 229 53.94 -88.09 -6.44
CA ARG A 229 53.00 -87.39 -5.55
C ARG A 229 53.35 -85.90 -5.42
N VAL A 230 54.63 -85.55 -5.50
CA VAL A 230 55.09 -84.15 -5.54
C VAL A 230 54.66 -83.48 -6.83
N LEU A 231 54.83 -84.17 -7.97
CA LEU A 231 54.39 -83.66 -9.28
C LEU A 231 52.88 -83.41 -9.29
N ARG A 232 52.08 -84.39 -8.86
CA ARG A 232 50.63 -84.25 -8.77
C ARG A 232 50.20 -83.07 -7.89
N TYR A 233 50.86 -82.86 -6.74
CA TYR A 233 50.59 -81.71 -5.89
C TYR A 233 50.82 -80.38 -6.61
N PHE A 234 51.94 -80.23 -7.33
CA PHE A 234 52.21 -79.01 -8.06
C PHE A 234 51.25 -78.81 -9.23
N GLU A 235 50.88 -79.87 -9.96
CA GLU A 235 49.87 -79.83 -11.01
C GLU A 235 48.51 -79.35 -10.46
N ASP A 236 48.05 -79.90 -9.33
CA ASP A 236 46.80 -79.49 -8.69
C ASP A 236 46.86 -78.02 -8.21
N LYS A 237 48.01 -77.57 -7.68
CA LYS A 237 48.21 -76.17 -7.28
C LYS A 237 48.23 -75.21 -8.47
N ILE A 238 48.87 -75.57 -9.57
CA ILE A 238 48.86 -74.80 -10.82
C ILE A 238 47.42 -74.67 -11.33
N ARG A 239 46.69 -75.79 -11.39
CA ARG A 239 45.28 -75.79 -11.80
C ARG A 239 44.39 -74.95 -10.89
N GLY A 240 44.64 -74.97 -9.58
CA GLY A 240 43.95 -74.11 -8.62
C GLY A 240 44.22 -72.62 -8.86
N LYS A 241 45.47 -72.24 -9.11
CA LYS A 241 45.84 -70.86 -9.48
C LYS A 241 45.18 -70.42 -10.79
N ASP A 242 45.13 -71.29 -11.80
CA ASP A 242 44.45 -71.00 -13.07
C ASP A 242 42.95 -70.73 -12.89
N ALA A 243 42.29 -71.46 -12.00
CA ALA A 243 40.88 -71.21 -11.67
C ALA A 243 40.66 -69.85 -11.01
N ILE A 244 41.56 -69.45 -10.09
CA ILE A 244 41.53 -68.13 -9.45
C ILE A 244 41.77 -67.02 -10.48
N ILE A 245 42.76 -67.17 -11.36
CA ILE A 245 43.05 -66.20 -12.44
C ILE A 245 41.80 -66.00 -13.32
N LYS A 246 41.15 -67.09 -13.75
CA LYS A 246 39.92 -67.01 -14.55
C LYS A 246 38.81 -66.27 -13.80
N LYS A 247 38.59 -66.60 -12.51
CA LYS A 247 37.59 -65.95 -11.66
C LYS A 247 37.87 -64.45 -11.49
N THR A 248 39.12 -64.07 -11.22
CA THR A 248 39.52 -62.67 -11.04
C THR A 248 39.40 -61.88 -12.34
N ARG A 249 39.77 -62.46 -13.49
CA ARG A 249 39.58 -61.84 -14.81
C ARG A 249 38.11 -61.55 -15.11
N LEU A 250 37.21 -62.52 -14.84
CA LEU A 250 35.77 -62.32 -15.00
C LEU A 250 35.25 -61.18 -14.10
N LYS A 251 35.63 -61.17 -12.82
CA LYS A 251 35.27 -60.08 -11.90
C LYS A 251 35.77 -58.72 -12.38
N ASN A 252 37.02 -58.63 -12.82
CA ASN A 252 37.61 -57.40 -13.35
C ASN A 252 36.82 -56.89 -14.57
N SER A 253 36.45 -57.79 -15.49
CA SER A 253 35.61 -57.44 -16.64
C SER A 253 34.24 -56.90 -16.22
N THR A 254 33.58 -57.54 -15.25
CA THR A 254 32.26 -57.09 -14.75
C THR A 254 32.35 -55.72 -14.09
N ILE A 255 33.35 -55.49 -13.25
CA ILE A 255 33.55 -54.20 -12.57
C ILE A 255 33.85 -53.09 -13.58
N LYS A 256 34.67 -53.37 -14.62
CA LYS A 256 34.91 -52.43 -15.71
C LYS A 256 33.63 -52.05 -16.45
N LEU A 257 32.75 -53.01 -16.75
CA LEU A 257 31.45 -52.74 -17.36
C LEU A 257 30.56 -51.89 -16.45
N GLN A 258 30.52 -52.19 -15.15
CA GLN A 258 29.75 -51.41 -14.17
C GLN A 258 30.28 -49.97 -14.05
N LYS A 259 31.60 -49.78 -13.97
CA LYS A 259 32.24 -48.46 -14.00
C LYS A 259 31.81 -47.68 -15.24
N ASN A 260 31.92 -48.27 -16.42
CA ASN A 260 31.57 -47.61 -17.67
C ASN A 260 30.08 -47.24 -17.73
N LYS A 261 29.19 -48.13 -17.26
CA LYS A 261 27.75 -47.85 -17.17
C LYS A 261 27.46 -46.69 -16.23
N LEU A 262 28.06 -46.66 -15.03
CA LEU A 262 27.86 -45.58 -14.07
C LEU A 262 28.42 -44.27 -14.59
N HIS A 263 29.58 -44.30 -15.25
CA HIS A 263 30.17 -43.12 -15.86
C HIS A 263 29.28 -42.54 -16.98
N LEU A 264 28.69 -43.40 -17.82
CA LEU A 264 27.73 -42.96 -18.83
C LEU A 264 26.45 -42.39 -18.21
N GLN A 265 25.94 -42.98 -17.14
CA GLN A 265 24.78 -42.45 -16.41
C GLN A 265 25.07 -41.10 -15.77
N LEU A 266 26.28 -40.91 -15.24
CA LEU A 266 26.71 -39.62 -14.70
C LEU A 266 26.72 -38.56 -15.81
N LYS A 267 27.37 -38.87 -16.94
CA LYS A 267 27.42 -37.98 -18.10
C LYS A 267 26.03 -37.60 -18.63
N GLN A 268 25.12 -38.57 -18.74
CA GLN A 268 23.72 -38.30 -19.12
C GLN A 268 23.00 -37.40 -18.13
N LYS A 269 23.27 -37.54 -16.82
CA LYS A 269 22.69 -36.67 -15.79
C LYS A 269 23.27 -35.26 -15.82
N GLU A 270 24.56 -35.12 -16.08
CA GLU A 270 25.24 -33.83 -16.26
C GLU A 270 24.68 -33.09 -17.48
N GLU A 271 24.62 -33.75 -18.64
CA GLU A 271 24.08 -33.18 -19.88
C GLU A 271 22.58 -32.81 -19.77
N MET A 272 21.78 -33.61 -19.06
CA MET A 272 20.37 -33.31 -18.81
C MET A 272 20.17 -32.23 -17.74
N GLY A 273 21.16 -32.04 -16.87
CA GLY A 273 21.14 -31.07 -15.77
C GLY A 273 21.53 -29.65 -16.17
N GLU A 274 22.53 -29.48 -17.05
CA GLU A 274 23.15 -28.16 -17.24
C GLU A 274 22.53 -27.30 -18.35
N VAL A 275 22.11 -27.88 -19.49
CA VAL A 275 21.73 -27.07 -20.66
C VAL A 275 20.21 -26.87 -20.78
N LEU A 276 19.40 -27.86 -20.41
CA LEU A 276 17.95 -27.76 -20.56
C LEU A 276 17.33 -26.90 -19.43
N HIS A 277 17.80 -27.06 -18.19
CA HIS A 277 17.23 -26.34 -17.04
C HIS A 277 17.59 -24.86 -17.00
N ALA A 278 18.80 -24.45 -17.42
CA ALA A 278 19.20 -23.04 -17.35
C ALA A 278 18.39 -22.18 -18.34
N ILE A 279 18.24 -22.64 -19.59
CA ILE A 279 17.47 -21.92 -20.61
C ILE A 279 15.98 -21.90 -20.25
N ASP A 280 15.43 -23.02 -19.77
CA ASP A 280 14.03 -23.07 -19.33
C ASP A 280 13.78 -22.18 -18.11
N PHE A 281 14.74 -22.11 -17.18
CA PHE A 281 14.66 -21.23 -16.02
C PHE A 281 14.75 -19.76 -16.42
N ASP A 282 15.65 -19.41 -17.34
CA ASP A 282 15.74 -18.05 -17.90
C ASP A 282 14.47 -17.68 -18.66
N GLN A 283 13.90 -18.62 -19.42
CA GLN A 283 12.61 -18.42 -20.10
C GLN A 283 11.49 -18.16 -19.09
N LEU A 284 11.40 -18.95 -18.02
CA LEU A 284 10.45 -18.72 -16.92
C LEU A 284 10.64 -17.36 -16.25
N GLN A 285 11.89 -16.93 -16.04
CA GLN A 285 12.17 -15.60 -15.51
C GLN A 285 11.72 -14.49 -16.45
N ILE A 286 11.97 -14.64 -17.75
CA ILE A 286 11.54 -13.68 -18.77
C ILE A 286 10.01 -13.60 -18.77
N GLU A 287 9.32 -14.73 -18.79
CA GLU A 287 7.86 -14.77 -18.75
C GLU A 287 7.30 -14.14 -17.48
N ASN A 288 7.88 -14.46 -16.31
CA ASN A 288 7.46 -13.87 -15.03
C ASN A 288 7.63 -12.34 -15.05
N LYS A 289 8.78 -11.83 -15.51
CA LYS A 289 9.01 -10.39 -15.68
C LYS A 289 8.00 -9.75 -16.64
N GLN A 290 7.67 -10.42 -17.74
CA GLN A 290 6.65 -9.93 -18.69
C GLN A 290 5.25 -9.91 -18.06
N TYR A 291 4.87 -10.93 -17.27
CA TYR A 291 3.59 -10.97 -16.57
C TYR A 291 3.50 -9.89 -15.50
N LEU A 292 4.57 -9.67 -14.73
CA LEU A 292 4.63 -8.58 -13.75
C LEU A 292 4.45 -7.21 -14.41
N ALA A 293 5.15 -6.95 -15.52
CA ALA A 293 4.99 -5.70 -16.27
C ALA A 293 3.55 -5.51 -16.79
N LYS A 294 2.92 -6.59 -17.30
CA LYS A 294 1.51 -6.56 -17.71
C LYS A 294 0.57 -6.29 -16.52
N ILE A 295 0.84 -6.88 -15.35
CA ILE A 295 0.04 -6.65 -14.14
C ILE A 295 0.17 -5.19 -13.69
N GLU A 296 1.38 -4.63 -13.69
CA GLU A 296 1.63 -3.23 -13.35
C GLU A 296 0.91 -2.28 -14.31
N GLU A 297 0.98 -2.55 -15.61
CA GLU A 297 0.28 -1.78 -16.64
C GLU A 297 -1.25 -1.79 -16.42
N ARG A 298 -1.84 -2.97 -16.22
CA ARG A 298 -3.28 -3.10 -15.94
C ARG A 298 -3.68 -2.45 -14.61
N ASN A 299 -2.82 -2.51 -13.59
CA ASN A 299 -3.05 -1.85 -12.30
C ASN A 299 -3.03 -0.32 -12.44
N ALA A 300 -2.11 0.22 -13.24
CA ALA A 300 -2.05 1.66 -13.54
C ALA A 300 -3.29 2.13 -14.31
N GLU A 301 -3.73 1.36 -15.32
CA GLU A 301 -4.99 1.61 -16.04
C GLU A 301 -6.21 1.59 -15.11
N LEU A 302 -6.29 0.57 -14.23
CA LEU A 302 -7.36 0.44 -13.24
C LEU A 302 -7.39 1.64 -12.29
N LEU A 303 -6.23 2.10 -11.82
CA LEU A 303 -6.13 3.27 -10.96
C LEU A 303 -6.62 4.53 -11.68
N LYS A 304 -6.19 4.76 -12.92
CA LYS A 304 -6.64 5.88 -13.75
C LYS A 304 -8.16 5.86 -13.95
N LEU A 305 -8.73 4.69 -14.21
CA LEU A 305 -10.16 4.52 -14.40
C LEU A 305 -10.93 4.78 -13.10
N LYS A 306 -10.43 4.30 -11.95
CA LYS A 306 -11.00 4.59 -10.62
C LYS A 306 -11.01 6.08 -10.31
N MET A 307 -9.91 6.79 -10.58
CA MET A 307 -9.84 8.25 -10.36
C MET A 307 -10.85 8.98 -11.26
N THR A 308 -10.95 8.58 -12.54
CA THR A 308 -11.90 9.17 -13.48
C THR A 308 -13.35 8.90 -13.08
N ALA A 309 -13.67 7.67 -12.65
CA ALA A 309 -14.99 7.31 -12.13
C ALA A 309 -15.33 8.10 -10.85
N GLY A 310 -14.38 8.24 -9.93
CA GLY A 310 -14.53 9.06 -8.72
C GLY A 310 -14.83 10.53 -9.04
N ASN A 311 -14.05 11.14 -9.94
CA ASN A 311 -14.28 12.52 -10.38
C ASN A 311 -15.65 12.69 -11.05
N THR A 312 -16.01 11.75 -11.95
CA THR A 312 -17.33 11.76 -12.61
C THR A 312 -18.46 11.65 -11.60
N GLN A 313 -18.31 10.81 -10.57
CA GLN A 313 -19.28 10.67 -9.48
C GLN A 313 -19.41 11.94 -8.66
N GLN A 314 -18.31 12.66 -8.39
CA GLN A 314 -18.34 13.96 -7.72
C GLN A 314 -19.09 15.01 -8.54
N VAL A 315 -18.78 15.12 -9.83
CA VAL A 315 -19.45 16.03 -10.78
C VAL A 315 -20.94 15.71 -10.87
N LEU A 316 -21.30 14.42 -10.99
CA LEU A 316 -22.69 13.98 -11.02
C LEU A 316 -23.44 14.36 -9.74
N ASN A 317 -22.83 14.13 -8.57
CA ASN A 317 -23.43 14.51 -7.30
C ASN A 317 -23.61 16.02 -7.16
N PHE A 318 -22.64 16.81 -7.64
CA PHE A 318 -22.77 18.27 -7.68
C PHE A 318 -23.98 18.70 -8.53
N HIS A 319 -24.10 18.18 -9.75
CA HIS A 319 -25.23 18.50 -10.62
C HIS A 319 -26.56 18.00 -10.06
N LYS A 320 -26.60 16.83 -9.41
CA LYS A 320 -27.78 16.30 -8.74
C LYS A 320 -28.27 17.24 -7.63
N ARG A 321 -27.36 17.74 -6.78
CA ARG A 321 -27.68 18.71 -5.72
C ARG A 321 -28.17 20.04 -6.31
N LYS A 322 -27.49 20.55 -7.34
CA LYS A 322 -27.89 21.78 -8.03
C LYS A 322 -29.28 21.67 -8.65
N LEU A 323 -29.56 20.54 -9.31
CA LEU A 323 -30.88 20.26 -9.88
C LEU A 323 -31.94 20.20 -8.79
N GLN A 324 -31.69 19.50 -7.68
CA GLN A 324 -32.62 19.43 -6.56
C GLN A 324 -32.94 20.80 -5.97
N ALA A 325 -31.93 21.68 -5.83
CA ALA A 325 -32.14 23.05 -5.36
C ALA A 325 -33.00 23.86 -6.34
N LEU A 326 -32.71 23.80 -7.64
CA LEU A 326 -33.50 24.49 -8.67
C LEU A 326 -34.94 23.95 -8.76
N THR A 327 -35.14 22.64 -8.56
CA THR A 327 -36.48 22.05 -8.51
C THR A 327 -37.25 22.56 -7.31
N GLN A 328 -36.63 22.62 -6.12
CA GLN A 328 -37.27 23.19 -4.92
C GLN A 328 -37.63 24.66 -5.11
N GLU A 329 -36.75 25.47 -5.72
CA GLU A 329 -37.02 26.87 -6.04
C GLU A 329 -38.17 27.00 -7.05
N SER A 330 -38.18 26.18 -8.10
CA SER A 330 -39.29 26.11 -9.06
C SER A 330 -40.61 25.78 -8.37
N ASP A 331 -40.63 24.81 -7.47
CA ASP A 331 -41.86 24.40 -6.78
C ASP A 331 -42.32 25.47 -5.77
N PHE A 332 -41.40 26.16 -5.11
CA PHE A 332 -41.69 27.35 -4.31
C PHE A 332 -42.31 28.47 -5.16
N LEU A 333 -41.69 28.81 -6.29
CA LEU A 333 -42.20 29.84 -7.20
C LEU A 333 -43.58 29.48 -7.77
N LYS A 334 -43.83 28.20 -8.09
CA LYS A 334 -45.18 27.75 -8.51
C LYS A 334 -46.21 27.98 -7.41
N GLN A 335 -45.88 27.66 -6.15
CA GLN A 335 -46.75 27.93 -5.02
C GLN A 335 -47.00 29.42 -4.84
N GLU A 336 -45.96 30.25 -4.95
CA GLU A 336 -46.08 31.71 -4.85
C GLU A 336 -46.92 32.30 -5.98
N ILE A 337 -46.75 31.83 -7.22
CA ILE A 337 -47.58 32.23 -8.36
C ILE A 337 -49.04 31.86 -8.10
N ALA A 338 -49.33 30.64 -7.62
CA ALA A 338 -50.69 30.22 -7.30
C ALA A 338 -51.33 31.09 -6.20
N GLN A 339 -50.57 31.39 -5.14
CA GLN A 339 -51.03 32.29 -4.07
C GLN A 339 -51.32 33.71 -4.59
N ARG A 340 -50.42 34.26 -5.43
CA ARG A 340 -50.63 35.59 -6.03
C ARG A 340 -51.81 35.61 -7.00
N GLN A 341 -52.03 34.54 -7.76
CA GLN A 341 -53.20 34.38 -8.61
C GLN A 341 -54.50 34.36 -7.80
N GLU A 342 -54.53 33.66 -6.66
CA GLU A 342 -55.69 33.65 -5.75
C GLU A 342 -55.99 35.05 -5.18
N VAL A 343 -54.95 35.78 -4.75
CA VAL A 343 -55.12 37.16 -4.29
C VAL A 343 -55.61 38.06 -5.41
N LEU A 344 -55.07 37.91 -6.62
CA LEU A 344 -55.49 38.66 -7.79
C LEU A 344 -56.96 38.40 -8.12
N THR A 345 -57.43 37.15 -8.05
CA THR A 345 -58.86 36.84 -8.24
C THR A 345 -59.74 37.53 -7.19
N LYS A 346 -59.36 37.51 -5.90
CA LYS A 346 -60.12 38.20 -4.85
C LYS A 346 -60.19 39.71 -5.08
N LEU A 347 -59.07 40.33 -5.48
CA LEU A 347 -59.02 41.76 -5.79
C LEU A 347 -59.86 42.12 -7.02
N LEU A 348 -59.92 41.25 -8.04
CA LEU A 348 -60.80 41.45 -9.20
C LEU A 348 -62.28 41.37 -8.79
N ASP A 349 -62.65 40.38 -7.97
CA ASP A 349 -64.01 40.24 -7.44
C ASP A 349 -64.39 41.47 -6.59
N GLU A 350 -63.50 41.91 -5.69
CA GLU A 350 -63.67 43.12 -4.89
C GLU A 350 -63.80 44.38 -5.78
N ALA A 351 -62.99 44.51 -6.83
CA ALA A 351 -63.08 45.61 -7.77
C ALA A 351 -64.43 45.64 -8.51
N GLU A 352 -64.97 44.47 -8.87
CA GLU A 352 -66.31 44.38 -9.47
C GLU A 352 -67.39 44.85 -8.50
N VAL A 353 -67.34 44.40 -7.24
CA VAL A 353 -68.27 44.85 -6.19
C VAL A 353 -68.18 46.36 -5.98
N VAL A 354 -66.98 46.91 -5.86
CA VAL A 354 -66.76 48.36 -5.68
C VAL A 354 -67.29 49.15 -6.88
N GLU A 355 -67.11 48.65 -8.11
CA GLU A 355 -67.65 49.33 -9.30
C GLU A 355 -69.19 49.27 -9.34
N GLN A 356 -69.80 48.16 -8.91
CA GLN A 356 -71.25 48.05 -8.75
C GLN A 356 -71.78 49.02 -7.68
N GLU A 357 -71.13 49.10 -6.52
CA GLU A 357 -71.47 50.04 -5.45
C GLU A 357 -71.32 51.49 -5.91
N ARG A 358 -70.22 51.80 -6.61
CA ARG A 358 -69.98 53.12 -7.22
C ARG A 358 -71.10 53.48 -8.20
N ALA A 359 -71.52 52.55 -9.06
CA ALA A 359 -72.62 52.79 -10.00
C ALA A 359 -73.96 53.01 -9.29
N GLN A 360 -74.24 52.27 -8.20
CA GLN A 360 -75.42 52.49 -7.38
C GLN A 360 -75.38 53.85 -6.69
N ALA A 361 -74.26 54.21 -6.07
CA ALA A 361 -74.05 55.51 -5.44
C ALA A 361 -74.16 56.67 -6.43
N GLN A 362 -73.69 56.50 -7.67
CA GLN A 362 -73.89 57.49 -8.74
C GLN A 362 -75.36 57.65 -9.10
N ARG A 363 -76.12 56.55 -9.24
CA ARG A 363 -77.57 56.59 -9.50
C ARG A 363 -78.34 57.27 -8.38
N THR A 364 -78.03 56.98 -7.11
CA THR A 364 -78.69 57.63 -5.98
C THR A 364 -78.33 59.11 -5.89
N ASN A 365 -77.06 59.47 -6.09
CA ASN A 365 -76.62 60.86 -6.12
C ASN A 365 -77.30 61.64 -7.26
N GLN A 366 -77.44 61.03 -8.45
CA GLN A 366 -78.19 61.63 -9.56
C GLN A 366 -79.66 61.86 -9.20
N LYS A 367 -80.34 60.88 -8.60
CA LYS A 367 -81.72 61.06 -8.10
C LYS A 367 -81.83 62.18 -7.06
N ILE A 368 -80.88 62.27 -6.13
CA ILE A 368 -80.87 63.35 -5.13
C ILE A 368 -80.67 64.70 -5.82
N LYS A 369 -79.80 64.80 -6.83
CA LYS A 369 -79.64 66.03 -7.63
C LYS A 369 -80.92 66.39 -8.38
N GLU A 370 -81.57 65.43 -9.02
CA GLU A 370 -82.88 65.62 -9.67
C GLU A 370 -83.92 66.09 -8.66
N GLN A 371 -83.97 65.47 -7.47
CA GLN A 371 -84.86 65.89 -6.38
C GLN A 371 -84.54 67.30 -5.87
N ILE A 372 -83.26 67.69 -5.78
CA ILE A 372 -82.84 69.05 -5.40
C ILE A 372 -83.26 70.06 -6.50
N GLU A 373 -83.12 69.70 -7.77
CA GLU A 373 -83.57 70.53 -8.90
C GLU A 373 -85.10 70.68 -8.93
N GLU A 374 -85.84 69.61 -8.63
CA GLU A 374 -87.31 69.59 -8.56
C GLU A 374 -87.85 70.22 -7.25
N PHE A 375 -87.03 70.25 -6.19
CA PHE A 375 -87.41 70.81 -4.90
C PHE A 375 -87.54 72.34 -4.97
N ARG A 376 -88.77 72.80 -5.21
CA ARG A 376 -89.14 74.20 -5.15
C ARG A 376 -89.70 74.53 -3.76
N VAL A 377 -88.95 75.31 -2.98
CA VAL A 377 -89.47 75.94 -1.76
C VAL A 377 -90.52 76.99 -2.18
N PRO A 378 -91.75 76.98 -1.64
CA PRO A 378 -92.73 78.03 -1.90
C PRO A 378 -92.14 79.40 -1.54
N ASP A 379 -92.37 80.41 -2.38
CA ASP A 379 -91.85 81.75 -2.12
C ASP A 379 -92.34 82.26 -0.76
N VAL A 380 -91.47 82.93 -0.01
CA VAL A 380 -91.75 83.37 1.37
C VAL A 380 -93.00 84.26 1.38
N MET A 381 -93.21 85.04 0.33
CA MET A 381 -94.39 85.89 0.16
C MET A 381 -95.67 85.07 -0.10
N ASP A 382 -95.58 83.96 -0.85
CA ASP A 382 -96.70 83.04 -1.06
C ASP A 382 -97.09 82.33 0.25
N TYR A 383 -96.11 81.89 1.04
CA TYR A 383 -96.38 81.30 2.36
C TYR A 383 -97.05 82.30 3.31
N VAL A 384 -96.53 83.54 3.36
CA VAL A 384 -97.08 84.62 4.19
C VAL A 384 -98.49 85.01 3.74
N SER A 385 -98.75 85.08 2.43
CA SER A 385 -100.07 85.42 1.90
C SER A 385 -101.12 84.35 2.21
N ILE A 386 -100.77 83.07 2.06
CA ILE A 386 -101.63 81.94 2.44
C ILE A 386 -101.88 81.95 3.97
N LYS A 387 -100.86 82.29 4.77
CA LYS A 387 -101.01 82.43 6.22
C LYS A 387 -101.92 83.59 6.63
N ALA A 388 -101.78 84.75 5.98
CA ALA A 388 -102.65 85.90 6.21
C ALA A 388 -104.10 85.61 5.81
N GLN A 389 -104.32 84.92 4.67
CA GLN A 389 -105.66 84.45 4.27
C GLN A 389 -106.25 83.48 5.30
N GLN A 390 -105.43 82.60 5.89
CA GLN A 390 -105.87 81.71 6.95
C GLN A 390 -106.32 82.49 8.21
N GLU A 391 -105.62 83.54 8.60
CA GLU A 391 -106.02 84.40 9.72
C GLU A 391 -107.26 85.25 9.43
N ASP A 392 -107.37 85.80 8.23
CA ASP A 392 -108.54 86.55 7.78
C ASP A 392 -109.80 85.69 7.77
N LEU A 393 -109.70 84.45 7.28
CA LEU A 393 -110.81 83.49 7.31
C LEU A 393 -111.20 83.11 8.74
N LYS A 394 -110.22 82.93 9.64
CA LYS A 394 -110.49 82.72 11.07
C LYS A 394 -111.18 83.91 11.73
N SER A 395 -110.80 85.13 11.38
CA SER A 395 -111.42 86.37 11.88
C SER A 395 -112.85 86.56 11.36
N LYS A 396 -113.07 86.27 10.06
CA LYS A 396 -114.40 86.25 9.44
C LYS A 396 -115.30 85.20 10.10
N LEU A 397 -114.79 83.99 10.38
CA LEU A 397 -115.53 82.94 11.08
C LEU A 397 -115.99 83.40 12.47
N LYS A 398 -115.08 83.97 13.28
CA LYS A 398 -115.43 84.55 14.60
C LYS A 398 -116.47 85.68 14.51
N THR A 399 -116.42 86.49 13.45
CA THR A 399 -117.37 87.58 13.23
C THR A 399 -118.75 87.04 12.86
N TRP A 400 -118.82 86.02 12.01
CA TRP A 400 -120.08 85.34 11.68
C TRP A 400 -120.65 84.58 12.87
N GLU A 401 -119.83 83.93 13.69
CA GLU A 401 -120.26 83.32 14.96
C GLU A 401 -120.90 84.35 15.90
N ARG A 402 -120.30 85.55 16.04
CA ARG A 402 -120.92 86.65 16.80
C ARG A 402 -122.24 87.12 16.19
N LYS A 403 -122.33 87.27 14.87
CA LYS A 403 -123.58 87.69 14.19
C LYS A 403 -124.69 86.66 14.35
N VAL A 404 -124.36 85.37 14.28
CA VAL A 404 -125.30 84.26 14.54
C VAL A 404 -125.74 84.27 16.01
N GLY A 405 -124.83 84.56 16.95
CA GLY A 405 -125.15 84.78 18.37
C GLY A 405 -126.14 85.94 18.60
N ILE A 406 -125.95 87.07 17.93
CA ILE A 406 -126.87 88.22 18.02
C ILE A 406 -128.24 87.88 17.40
N ALA A 407 -128.26 87.23 16.23
CA ALA A 407 -129.50 86.84 15.56
C ALA A 407 -130.29 85.79 16.35
N THR A 408 -129.61 84.82 16.98
CA THR A 408 -130.25 83.84 17.86
C THR A 408 -130.82 84.48 19.13
N MET A 409 -130.09 85.42 19.75
CA MET A 409 -130.62 86.18 20.90
C MET A 409 -131.83 87.06 20.53
N GLN A 410 -131.83 87.71 19.36
CA GLN A 410 -132.97 88.49 18.86
C GLN A 410 -134.19 87.60 18.57
N THR A 411 -133.97 86.42 17.98
CA THR A 411 -135.03 85.45 17.72
C THR A 411 -135.59 84.86 19.01
N GLN A 412 -134.76 84.65 20.04
CA GLN A 412 -135.21 84.25 21.38
C GLN A 412 -136.03 85.35 22.07
N ARG A 413 -135.66 86.62 21.91
CA ARG A 413 -136.41 87.78 22.43
C ARG A 413 -137.77 87.91 21.76
N LEU A 414 -137.82 87.83 20.43
CA LEU A 414 -139.05 87.84 19.63
C LEU A 414 -139.94 86.62 19.95
N LYS A 415 -139.38 85.43 20.17
CA LYS A 415 -140.13 84.24 20.65
C LYS A 415 -140.64 84.35 22.08
N LYS A 416 -140.08 85.23 22.91
CA LYS A 416 -140.57 85.52 24.28
C LYS A 416 -141.75 86.52 24.22
N ILE A 417 -141.65 87.52 23.35
CA ILE A 417 -142.70 88.53 23.11
C ILE A 417 -143.90 87.89 22.38
N TRP A 418 -143.65 87.04 21.37
CA TRP A 418 -144.67 86.28 20.66
C TRP A 418 -145.43 85.30 21.57
N ARG A 419 -144.74 84.68 22.55
CA ARG A 419 -145.40 83.84 23.57
C ARG A 419 -146.29 84.62 24.54
N GLN A 420 -146.09 85.93 24.69
CA GLN A 420 -146.97 86.78 25.51
C GLN A 420 -148.14 87.36 24.71
N MET A 421 -148.03 87.49 23.37
CA MET A 421 -149.12 87.99 22.51
C MET A 421 -150.05 86.89 21.98
N CYS A 422 -149.61 85.63 22.01
CA CYS A 422 -150.38 84.48 21.54
C CYS A 422 -151.31 83.86 22.60
N LEU A 423 -152.51 84.47 22.73
CA LEU A 423 -153.80 83.77 22.84
C LEU A 423 -154.28 83.44 24.29
N HIS A 424 -155.35 83.98 24.91
CA HIS A 424 -156.41 84.95 24.57
C HIS A 424 -156.81 85.07 23.09
N ALA A 425 -157.24 83.95 22.49
CA ALA A 425 -158.21 83.84 21.39
C ALA A 425 -158.23 82.38 20.88
N HIS A 426 -159.40 81.76 20.87
CA HIS A 426 -159.68 80.42 20.30
C HIS A 426 -160.08 80.54 18.81
N PRO A 427 -160.48 79.47 18.08
CA PRO A 427 -159.79 78.20 17.76
C PRO A 427 -159.80 77.85 16.23
N HIS A 428 -159.11 76.76 15.85
CA HIS A 428 -159.42 75.84 14.71
C HIS A 428 -158.82 76.11 13.28
N PRO A 429 -158.94 75.20 12.27
CA PRO A 429 -157.94 74.20 11.81
C PRO A 429 -157.46 74.34 10.33
N ALA A 430 -156.72 73.31 9.86
CA ALA A 430 -156.64 72.78 8.47
C ALA A 430 -155.60 73.33 7.45
N HIS A 431 -154.87 72.37 6.83
CA HIS A 431 -154.28 72.25 5.46
C HIS A 431 -153.40 73.42 4.91
N GLN A 432 -152.33 73.28 4.11
CA GLN A 432 -151.86 72.42 3.02
C GLN A 432 -150.35 72.82 2.85
N GLN A 433 -149.34 72.06 2.41
CA GLN A 433 -149.21 71.36 1.14
C GLN A 433 -147.84 70.64 1.10
N GLN A 434 -147.86 69.38 0.65
CA GLN A 434 -146.69 68.62 0.21
C GLN A 434 -146.18 69.16 -1.13
N ASN A 435 -144.85 69.15 -1.33
CA ASN A 435 -144.28 68.62 -2.57
C ASN A 435 -142.89 68.02 -2.34
N ARG A 436 -142.76 66.75 -2.75
CA ARG A 436 -141.55 65.91 -2.85
C ARG A 436 -140.52 66.53 -3.80
N TYR A 437 -139.23 66.21 -3.62
CA TYR A 437 -138.47 65.36 -4.55
C TYR A 437 -137.23 64.75 -3.85
N TYR A 438 -137.10 63.44 -4.03
CA TYR A 438 -135.98 62.56 -3.66
C TYR A 438 -134.79 62.78 -4.61
N ILE A 439 -133.58 62.39 -4.18
CA ILE A 439 -132.72 61.37 -4.82
C ILE A 439 -131.63 60.96 -3.83
N ASP A 440 -131.61 59.66 -3.52
CA ASP A 440 -130.52 58.90 -2.91
C ASP A 440 -129.42 58.63 -3.95
N HIS A 441 -128.15 58.54 -3.51
CA HIS A 441 -127.31 57.41 -3.90
C HIS A 441 -126.15 57.18 -2.93
N ASN A 442 -126.11 55.94 -2.48
CA ASN A 442 -125.13 55.28 -1.63
C ASN A 442 -124.21 54.42 -2.53
N ARG A 443 -122.88 54.43 -2.34
CA ARG A 443 -121.88 53.38 -2.71
C ARG A 443 -120.47 53.84 -2.30
N LEU A 444 -119.87 53.29 -1.23
CA LEU A 444 -119.12 52.02 -1.11
C LEU A 444 -117.60 52.14 -1.36
N ALA A 445 -116.84 51.83 -0.29
CA ALA A 445 -115.59 51.07 -0.20
C ALA A 445 -114.38 51.46 -1.08
N ASN A 446 -113.24 51.79 -0.44
CA ASN A 446 -111.98 51.00 -0.46
C ASN A 446 -110.87 51.80 0.27
N VAL A 447 -110.30 51.29 1.36
CA VAL A 447 -109.09 51.87 2.01
C VAL A 447 -108.02 50.78 2.07
N PRO A 448 -106.92 50.88 1.29
CA PRO A 448 -105.81 49.94 1.37
C PRO A 448 -104.90 50.22 2.57
N GLN A 449 -104.47 49.16 3.25
CA GLN A 449 -103.44 49.16 4.30
C GLN A 449 -102.04 49.43 3.70
N LEU A 450 -101.22 50.21 4.42
CA LEU A 450 -99.80 50.47 4.13
C LEU A 450 -98.89 49.35 4.68
N PRO A 451 -97.80 48.98 3.98
CA PRO A 451 -96.80 48.03 4.49
C PRO A 451 -95.78 48.70 5.44
N PRO A 452 -95.05 47.91 6.27
CA PRO A 452 -94.13 48.44 7.28
C PRO A 452 -92.76 48.81 6.70
N VAL A 453 -92.13 49.79 7.34
CA VAL A 453 -90.78 50.31 7.06
C VAL A 453 -89.74 49.45 7.79
N PRO A 454 -88.61 49.06 7.16
CA PRO A 454 -87.53 48.37 7.85
C PRO A 454 -86.64 49.35 8.63
N ILE A 455 -86.23 48.93 9.83
CA ILE A 455 -85.12 49.49 10.63
C ILE A 455 -83.83 48.79 10.21
#